data_AF-A0A653DPT6-F1
#
_entry.id   AF-A0A653DPT6-F1
#
_cell.length_a   1.000
_cell.length_b   1.000
_cell.length_c   1.000
_cell.angle_alpha   90.00
_cell.angle_beta   90.00
_cell.angle_gamma   90.00
#
_symmetry.space_group_name_H-M   'P 1'
#
loop_
_entity.id
_entity.type
_entity.pdbx_description
1 polymer ?
#
loop_
_entity_poly.entity_id
_entity_poly.type
_entity_poly.pdbx_seq_one_letter_code
_entity_poly.pdbx_strand_id
1 'polypeptide(L)'
;MFLKIIDLAINHGFLKRDILSKLNFEQYKYGPVGLHLLNNLETEWFFHFVINRDITVFLNKDDFTSTFAFSKKMCCDRLPLGIVEKKSREKIDHDLMQDKKSSENGDSIQFCTKFSEDETEFLKGTFFISPTQSTKFFHQFQRQRRIWWRRISASPGRYLLTDIKTCENGSQNVEIRARYPWGDQQIEKLVFNCGVNDLELDDSQLQFKEGRKTVQPHTVSSTINLPTMFLNFLCDGFDEPLFQGKPRTMLRFHRKLAPYMVSFVISGTNAASVSELSDLALYLSRQLRTHHISSLLLPSASKLGLETQYKQYDELGVPYTAVLNDNTLKDGILQLRSRDTTLKEQVHVTNLITYVEKLYKNY
;
A
#
# COMPACT_ATOMS: atom_id res chain seq x y z
N MET A 1 2.24 2.99 21.90
CA MET A 1 2.39 3.46 20.50
C MET A 1 1.25 2.96 19.63
N PHE A 2 1.07 1.64 19.47
CA PHE A 2 0.01 1.08 18.61
C PHE A 2 -1.40 1.65 18.84
N LEU A 3 -1.86 1.76 20.09
CA LEU A 3 -3.19 2.32 20.41
C LEU A 3 -3.37 3.76 19.90
N LYS A 4 -2.36 4.62 20.05
CA LYS A 4 -2.40 5.99 19.51
C LYS A 4 -2.60 6.01 17.98
N ILE A 5 -1.95 5.08 17.28
CA ILE A 5 -2.04 4.96 15.82
C ILE A 5 -3.45 4.55 15.42
N ILE A 6 -4.02 3.58 16.14
CA ILE A 6 -5.41 3.14 15.92
C ILE A 6 -6.40 4.27 16.22
N ASP A 7 -6.22 5.00 17.32
CA ASP A 7 -7.09 6.13 17.66
C ASP A 7 -7.01 7.24 16.60
N LEU A 8 -5.82 7.58 16.11
CA LEU A 8 -5.66 8.49 14.99
C LEU A 8 -6.33 7.95 13.72
N ALA A 9 -6.12 6.67 13.40
CA ALA A 9 -6.71 6.04 12.23
C ALA A 9 -8.25 6.07 12.30
N ILE A 10 -8.86 5.89 13.47
CA ILE A 10 -10.30 5.97 13.65
C ILE A 10 -10.79 7.41 13.52
N ASN A 11 -10.15 8.35 14.22
CA ASN A 11 -10.55 9.76 14.24
C ASN A 11 -10.51 10.40 12.83
N HIS A 12 -9.61 9.92 11.96
CA HIS A 12 -9.45 10.43 10.60
C HIS A 12 -10.06 9.50 9.52
N GLY A 13 -10.85 8.50 9.92
CA GLY A 13 -11.61 7.67 8.98
C GLY A 13 -10.76 6.70 8.14
N PHE A 14 -9.56 6.33 8.61
CA PHE A 14 -8.81 5.19 8.08
C PHE A 14 -9.39 3.87 8.55
N LEU A 15 -9.85 3.80 9.80
CA LEU A 15 -10.47 2.62 10.39
C LEU A 15 -11.85 2.96 10.95
N LYS A 16 -12.71 1.96 11.02
CA LYS A 16 -13.99 1.99 11.73
C LYS A 16 -13.98 0.84 12.74
N ARG A 17 -14.37 1.12 13.99
CA ARG A 17 -14.56 0.05 14.98
C ARG A 17 -15.80 -0.76 14.61
N ASP A 18 -15.65 -2.07 14.54
CA ASP A 18 -16.76 -3.00 14.44
C ASP A 18 -16.85 -3.78 15.76
N ILE A 19 -17.92 -3.50 16.50
CA ILE A 19 -18.16 -4.14 17.80
C ILE A 19 -19.02 -5.36 17.52
N LEU A 20 -18.38 -6.52 17.33
CA LEU A 20 -19.10 -7.79 17.43
C LEU A 20 -19.43 -8.01 18.92
N SER A 21 -20.63 -7.59 19.29
CA SER A 21 -21.18 -7.52 20.66
C SER A 21 -21.18 -8.84 21.44
N LYS A 22 -20.79 -9.97 20.82
CA LYS A 22 -20.86 -11.30 21.42
C LYS A 22 -19.53 -11.82 22.00
N LEU A 23 -18.37 -11.22 21.69
CA LEU A 23 -17.06 -11.84 22.03
C LEU A 23 -15.99 -10.90 22.64
N ASN A 24 -16.28 -9.63 22.94
CA ASN A 24 -15.30 -8.66 23.50
C ASN A 24 -13.98 -8.50 22.71
N PHE A 25 -13.93 -8.93 21.45
CA PHE A 25 -12.80 -8.66 20.56
C PHE A 25 -13.12 -7.44 19.69
N GLU A 26 -12.28 -6.40 19.77
CA GLU A 26 -12.33 -5.29 18.82
C GLU A 26 -11.85 -5.77 17.45
N GLN A 27 -12.76 -5.73 16.47
CA GLN A 27 -12.42 -5.85 15.06
C GLN A 27 -12.51 -4.47 14.40
N TYR A 28 -11.73 -4.28 13.34
CA TYR A 28 -11.74 -3.09 12.55
C TYR A 28 -12.25 -3.38 11.14
N LYS A 29 -12.89 -2.37 10.58
CA LYS A 29 -13.25 -2.25 9.19
C LYS A 29 -12.52 -1.08 8.53
N TYR A 30 -12.32 -1.11 7.23
CA TYR A 30 -11.76 0.05 6.53
C TYR A 30 -12.73 1.24 6.59
N GLY A 31 -12.22 2.41 7.00
CA GLY A 31 -12.96 3.66 6.90
C GLY A 31 -12.87 4.27 5.49
N PRO A 32 -13.57 5.38 5.21
CA PRO A 32 -13.60 5.99 3.87
C PRO A 32 -12.22 6.42 3.37
N VAL A 33 -11.40 7.02 4.23
CA VAL A 33 -10.01 7.41 3.91
C VAL A 33 -9.12 6.15 3.83
N GLY A 34 -9.44 5.13 4.64
CA GLY A 34 -8.77 3.85 4.64
C GLY A 34 -8.92 3.10 3.33
N LEU A 35 -10.12 3.08 2.75
CA LEU A 35 -10.37 2.49 1.43
C LEU A 35 -9.54 3.17 0.33
N HIS A 36 -9.37 4.49 0.39
CA HIS A 36 -8.47 5.20 -0.53
C HIS A 36 -7.01 4.76 -0.37
N LEU A 37 -6.51 4.66 0.87
CA LEU A 37 -5.16 4.15 1.13
C LEU A 37 -5.00 2.71 0.64
N LEU A 38 -5.99 1.84 0.89
CA LEU A 38 -5.99 0.46 0.45
C LEU A 38 -5.93 0.35 -1.08
N ASN A 39 -6.75 1.13 -1.79
CA ASN A 39 -6.75 1.16 -3.26
C ASN A 39 -5.40 1.63 -3.82
N ASN A 40 -4.78 2.63 -3.21
CA ASN A 40 -3.45 3.10 -3.61
C ASN A 40 -2.39 2.01 -3.38
N LEU A 41 -2.45 1.30 -2.25
CA LEU A 41 -1.55 0.21 -1.95
C LEU A 41 -1.70 -0.95 -2.94
N GLU A 42 -2.93 -1.35 -3.25
CA GLU A 42 -3.20 -2.36 -4.27
C GLU A 42 -2.67 -1.92 -5.63
N THR A 43 -2.96 -0.68 -6.05
CA THR A 43 -2.51 -0.13 -7.33
C THR A 43 -0.98 -0.14 -7.43
N GLU A 44 -0.28 0.30 -6.39
CA GLU A 44 1.19 0.28 -6.34
C GLU A 44 1.77 -1.13 -6.33
N TRP A 45 1.09 -2.08 -5.68
CA TRP A 45 1.47 -3.48 -5.70
C TRP A 45 1.30 -4.08 -7.09
N PHE A 46 0.13 -3.90 -7.72
CA PHE A 46 -0.15 -4.37 -9.08
C PHE A 46 0.79 -3.74 -10.11
N PHE A 47 1.10 -2.46 -9.99
CA PHE A 47 2.09 -1.82 -10.85
C PHE A 47 3.45 -2.54 -10.77
N HIS A 48 3.91 -2.91 -9.58
CA HIS A 48 5.20 -3.59 -9.42
C HIS A 48 5.17 -5.10 -9.73
N PHE A 49 4.03 -5.77 -9.54
CA PHE A 49 3.90 -7.20 -9.80
C PHE A 49 3.52 -7.55 -11.23
N VAL A 50 2.78 -6.67 -11.90
CA VAL A 50 2.16 -6.97 -13.19
C VAL A 50 2.72 -6.07 -14.29
N ILE A 51 2.78 -4.76 -14.07
CA ILE A 51 3.07 -3.79 -15.14
C ILE A 51 4.59 -3.58 -15.31
N ASN A 52 5.30 -3.32 -14.22
CA ASN A 52 6.72 -2.99 -14.21
C ASN A 52 7.58 -4.24 -13.97
N ARG A 53 7.46 -5.22 -14.86
CA ARG A 53 8.18 -6.51 -14.84
C ARG A 53 8.62 -6.90 -16.24
N ASP A 54 9.76 -7.58 -16.31
CA ASP A 54 10.26 -8.17 -17.56
C ASP A 54 9.52 -9.46 -17.93
N ILE A 55 8.87 -10.09 -16.95
CA ILE A 55 8.08 -11.31 -17.13
C ILE A 55 6.62 -10.92 -17.37
N THR A 56 5.99 -11.53 -18.36
CA THR A 56 4.55 -11.38 -18.59
C THR A 56 3.77 -11.98 -17.43
N VAL A 57 2.91 -11.18 -16.80
CA VAL A 57 2.07 -11.59 -15.68
C VAL A 57 0.61 -11.44 -16.04
N PHE A 58 -0.18 -12.49 -15.80
CA PHE A 58 -1.61 -12.54 -16.08
C PHE A 58 -2.41 -12.36 -14.79
N LEU A 59 -3.52 -11.65 -14.88
CA LEU A 59 -4.45 -11.48 -13.76
C LEU A 59 -5.45 -12.65 -13.75
N ASN A 60 -5.56 -13.32 -12.61
CA ASN A 60 -6.59 -14.31 -12.32
C ASN A 60 -7.63 -13.71 -11.38
N LYS A 61 -8.91 -13.94 -11.69
CA LYS A 61 -10.04 -13.49 -10.87
C LYS A 61 -10.69 -14.64 -10.11
N ASP A 62 -10.93 -15.77 -10.80
CA ASP A 62 -11.79 -16.84 -10.27
C ASP A 62 -11.12 -18.21 -10.41
N ASP A 63 -10.92 -18.69 -11.65
CA ASP A 63 -10.37 -20.01 -11.93
C ASP A 63 -8.90 -19.94 -12.36
N PHE A 64 -8.03 -20.39 -11.45
CA PHE A 64 -6.59 -20.42 -11.66
C PHE A 64 -6.20 -21.34 -12.82
N THR A 65 -6.89 -22.48 -12.98
CA THR A 65 -6.53 -23.51 -13.96
C THR A 65 -6.81 -23.05 -15.37
N SER A 66 -7.96 -22.43 -15.64
CA SER A 66 -8.23 -21.81 -16.95
C SER A 66 -7.27 -20.66 -17.26
N THR A 67 -6.96 -19.80 -16.28
CA THR A 67 -5.99 -18.72 -16.46
C THR A 67 -4.58 -19.27 -16.76
N PHE A 68 -4.19 -20.35 -16.10
CA PHE A 68 -2.94 -21.04 -16.36
C PHE A 68 -2.90 -21.65 -17.78
N ALA A 69 -3.94 -22.35 -18.20
CA ALA A 69 -4.04 -22.89 -19.55
C ALA A 69 -3.98 -21.80 -20.63
N PHE A 70 -4.68 -20.67 -20.41
CA PHE A 70 -4.66 -19.53 -21.30
C PHE A 70 -3.27 -18.88 -21.38
N SER A 71 -2.65 -18.57 -20.23
CA SER A 71 -1.33 -17.94 -20.16
C SER A 71 -0.26 -18.83 -20.80
N LYS A 72 -0.28 -20.13 -20.54
CA LYS A 72 0.61 -21.10 -21.17
C LYS A 72 0.47 -21.10 -22.70
N LYS A 73 -0.77 -21.13 -23.20
CA LYS A 73 -1.06 -21.06 -24.64
C LYS A 73 -0.53 -19.75 -25.26
N MET A 74 -0.78 -18.62 -24.61
CA MET A 74 -0.29 -17.31 -25.07
C MET A 74 1.24 -17.23 -25.10
N CYS A 75 1.90 -17.83 -24.11
CA CYS A 75 3.35 -17.93 -24.06
C CYS A 75 3.93 -19.06 -24.93
N CYS A 76 3.10 -19.75 -25.74
CA CYS A 76 3.52 -20.86 -26.61
C CYS A 76 4.29 -21.96 -25.87
N ASP A 77 3.81 -22.32 -24.68
CA ASP A 77 4.42 -23.27 -23.75
C ASP A 77 5.84 -22.89 -23.28
N ARG A 78 6.21 -21.60 -23.32
CA ARG A 78 7.53 -21.13 -22.88
C ARG A 78 7.46 -20.48 -21.50
N LEU A 79 8.56 -20.61 -20.77
CA LEU A 79 8.81 -19.95 -19.49
C LEU A 79 9.74 -18.73 -19.72
N PRO A 80 9.73 -17.73 -18.83
CA PRO A 80 8.89 -17.61 -17.63
C PRO A 80 7.52 -16.97 -17.89
N LEU A 81 6.55 -17.25 -17.01
CA LEU A 81 5.28 -16.52 -16.94
C LEU A 81 4.84 -16.36 -15.48
N GLY A 82 4.01 -15.36 -15.19
CA GLY A 82 3.44 -15.13 -13.87
C GLY A 82 1.92 -15.10 -13.89
N ILE A 83 1.31 -15.44 -12.76
CA ILE A 83 -0.12 -15.28 -12.51
C ILE A 83 -0.29 -14.58 -11.17
N VAL A 84 -1.15 -13.58 -11.13
CA VAL A 84 -1.46 -12.78 -9.94
C VAL A 84 -2.95 -12.88 -9.65
N GLU A 85 -3.30 -13.09 -8.39
CA GLU A 85 -4.69 -13.22 -7.93
C GLU A 85 -4.92 -12.46 -6.63
N LYS A 86 -6.14 -11.95 -6.48
CA LYS A 86 -6.67 -11.43 -5.21
C LYS A 86 -7.62 -12.48 -4.64
N LYS A 87 -7.29 -13.05 -3.47
CA LYS A 87 -8.02 -14.15 -2.83
C LYS A 87 -8.63 -13.72 -1.50
N SER A 88 -9.89 -14.08 -1.25
CA SER A 88 -10.54 -13.93 0.05
C SER A 88 -10.18 -15.10 0.98
N ARG A 89 -10.17 -14.85 2.30
CA ARG A 89 -9.75 -15.82 3.34
C ARG A 89 -10.46 -17.17 3.32
N GLU A 90 -11.72 -17.23 2.91
CA GLU A 90 -12.49 -18.49 2.87
C GLU A 90 -11.85 -19.56 1.96
N LYS A 91 -10.99 -19.15 1.01
CA LYS A 91 -10.34 -20.04 0.02
C LYS A 91 -8.85 -20.30 0.29
N ILE A 92 -8.32 -19.92 1.45
CA ILE A 92 -6.92 -20.19 1.78
C ILE A 92 -6.84 -21.31 2.81
N ASP A 93 -6.41 -22.47 2.31
CA ASP A 93 -6.13 -23.67 3.08
C ASP A 93 -5.22 -23.41 4.29
N HIS A 94 -5.34 -24.33 5.24
CA HIS A 94 -4.74 -24.41 6.59
C HIS A 94 -3.25 -24.02 6.77
N ASP A 95 -2.49 -23.76 5.71
CA ASP A 95 -1.04 -23.48 5.74
C ASP A 95 -0.66 -22.06 6.20
N LEU A 96 -1.57 -21.08 6.14
CA LEU A 96 -1.40 -19.77 6.80
C LEU A 96 -1.95 -19.75 8.22
N MET A 97 -2.61 -20.81 8.68
CA MET A 97 -3.22 -20.88 10.02
C MET A 97 -2.24 -21.29 11.13
N GLN A 98 -0.99 -21.63 10.82
CA GLN A 98 0.05 -21.86 11.84
C GLN A 98 0.37 -20.60 12.66
N ASP A 99 0.06 -19.40 12.14
CA ASP A 99 0.19 -18.14 12.87
C ASP A 99 -0.74 -18.02 14.10
N LYS A 100 -1.79 -18.86 14.22
CA LYS A 100 -2.69 -18.84 15.39
C LYS A 100 -2.15 -19.57 16.62
N LYS A 101 -1.18 -20.49 16.48
CA LYS A 101 -0.75 -21.39 17.58
C LYS A 101 0.47 -20.90 18.37
N SER A 102 1.11 -19.80 17.98
CA SER A 102 2.35 -19.31 18.62
C SER A 102 2.14 -18.20 19.66
N SER A 103 0.94 -18.05 20.22
CA SER A 103 0.65 -17.01 21.23
C SER A 103 -0.06 -17.58 22.46
N GLU A 104 0.63 -18.41 23.22
CA GLU A 104 0.31 -18.62 24.64
C GLU A 104 0.86 -17.48 25.55
N ASN A 105 1.61 -16.53 24.98
CA ASN A 105 2.06 -15.33 25.68
C ASN A 105 1.32 -14.09 25.12
N GLY A 106 0.36 -13.58 25.89
CA GLY A 106 -0.65 -12.58 25.51
C GLY A 106 -0.19 -11.18 25.08
N ASP A 107 1.08 -10.97 24.72
CA ASP A 107 1.64 -9.66 24.35
C ASP A 107 1.91 -9.49 22.84
N SER A 108 1.71 -10.51 22.02
CA SER A 108 1.97 -10.41 20.57
C SER A 108 0.77 -9.85 19.81
N ILE A 109 0.88 -8.59 19.35
CA ILE A 109 -0.10 -8.01 18.42
C ILE A 109 0.02 -8.74 17.09
N GLN A 110 -1.09 -9.29 16.57
CA GLN A 110 -1.17 -9.83 15.21
C GLN A 110 -2.13 -8.99 14.38
N PHE A 111 -1.67 -8.45 13.25
CA PHE A 111 -2.46 -7.52 12.42
C PHE A 111 -3.64 -8.21 11.73
N CYS A 112 -3.43 -9.42 11.22
CA CYS A 112 -4.43 -10.18 10.47
C CYS A 112 -5.65 -10.61 11.31
N THR A 113 -5.55 -10.59 12.65
CA THR A 113 -6.66 -10.93 13.56
C THR A 113 -7.44 -9.71 14.02
N LYS A 114 -7.00 -8.50 13.68
CA LYS A 114 -7.67 -7.24 14.04
C LYS A 114 -8.74 -6.80 13.05
N PHE A 115 -8.83 -7.44 11.89
CA PHE A 115 -9.83 -7.12 10.87
C PHE A 115 -10.97 -8.14 10.87
N SER A 116 -12.15 -7.69 10.45
CA SER A 116 -13.30 -8.56 10.25
C SER A 116 -13.00 -9.62 9.17
N GLU A 117 -13.63 -10.80 9.27
CA GLU A 117 -13.37 -11.93 8.37
C GLU A 117 -13.65 -11.57 6.91
N ASP A 118 -14.68 -10.76 6.65
CA ASP A 118 -15.05 -10.27 5.32
C ASP A 118 -13.96 -9.41 4.66
N GLU A 119 -13.08 -8.78 5.45
CA GLU A 119 -12.04 -7.85 4.97
C GLU A 119 -10.67 -8.50 4.81
N THR A 120 -10.58 -9.81 5.06
CA THR A 120 -9.31 -10.54 5.02
C THR A 120 -9.03 -11.07 3.62
N GLU A 121 -8.49 -10.17 2.81
CA GLU A 121 -8.08 -10.43 1.44
C GLU A 121 -6.54 -10.57 1.34
N PHE A 122 -6.09 -11.32 0.35
CA PHE A 122 -4.69 -11.61 0.09
C PHE A 122 -4.35 -11.32 -1.35
N LEU A 123 -3.16 -10.76 -1.57
CA LEU A 123 -2.55 -10.62 -2.87
C LEU A 123 -1.50 -11.72 -3.02
N LYS A 124 -1.72 -12.63 -3.98
CA LYS A 124 -0.79 -13.71 -4.31
C LYS A 124 -0.27 -13.53 -5.74
N GLY A 125 1.05 -13.57 -5.90
CA GLY A 125 1.69 -13.68 -7.20
C GLY A 125 2.47 -14.98 -7.28
N THR A 126 2.25 -15.76 -8.33
CA THR A 126 2.90 -17.06 -8.58
C THR A 126 3.61 -17.00 -9.92
N PHE A 127 4.91 -17.27 -9.92
CA PHE A 127 5.77 -17.26 -11.10
C PHE A 127 6.23 -18.67 -11.43
N PHE A 128 6.12 -19.04 -12.70
CA PHE A 128 6.58 -20.32 -13.23
C PHE A 128 7.89 -20.08 -13.96
N ILE A 129 8.95 -20.70 -13.44
CA ILE A 129 10.33 -20.46 -13.88
C ILE A 129 10.98 -21.78 -14.27
N SER A 130 11.90 -21.73 -15.25
CA SER A 130 12.70 -22.89 -15.61
C SER A 130 13.50 -23.42 -14.41
N PRO A 131 13.61 -24.75 -14.21
CA PRO A 131 14.44 -25.35 -13.16
C PRO A 131 15.89 -24.86 -13.16
N THR A 132 16.46 -24.53 -14.32
CA THR A 132 17.86 -24.09 -14.43
C THR A 132 18.09 -22.68 -13.89
N GLN A 133 17.04 -21.85 -13.83
CA GLN A 133 17.12 -20.43 -13.43
C GLN A 133 16.39 -20.12 -12.13
N SER A 134 15.57 -21.04 -11.62
CA SER A 134 14.63 -20.81 -10.53
C SER A 134 15.29 -20.36 -9.23
N THR A 135 16.41 -20.96 -8.82
CA THR A 135 17.15 -20.56 -7.61
C THR A 135 17.69 -19.13 -7.73
N LYS A 136 18.27 -18.78 -8.89
CA LYS A 136 18.75 -17.42 -9.16
C LYS A 136 17.60 -16.42 -9.14
N PHE A 137 16.48 -16.78 -9.77
CA PHE A 137 15.27 -15.98 -9.77
C PHE A 137 14.73 -15.76 -8.35
N PHE A 138 14.67 -16.80 -7.52
CA PHE A 138 14.18 -16.71 -6.15
C PHE A 138 15.00 -15.73 -5.29
N HIS A 139 16.34 -15.82 -5.35
CA HIS A 139 17.22 -14.87 -4.64
C HIS A 139 17.06 -13.42 -5.14
N GLN A 140 16.89 -13.21 -6.44
CA GLN A 140 16.63 -11.88 -7.00
C GLN A 140 15.27 -11.36 -6.58
N PHE A 141 14.25 -12.21 -6.61
CA PHE A 141 12.88 -11.90 -6.24
C PHE A 141 12.79 -11.46 -4.78
N GLN A 142 13.41 -12.18 -3.84
CA GLN A 142 13.51 -11.78 -2.43
C GLN A 142 14.06 -10.36 -2.25
N ARG A 143 15.14 -10.03 -2.96
CA ARG A 143 15.77 -8.69 -2.90
C ARG A 143 14.85 -7.63 -3.47
N GLN A 144 14.24 -7.88 -4.63
CA GLN A 144 13.29 -6.96 -5.27
C GLN A 144 12.09 -6.68 -4.38
N ARG A 145 11.52 -7.71 -3.75
CA ARG A 145 10.38 -7.57 -2.83
C ARG A 145 10.75 -6.76 -1.60
N ARG A 146 11.91 -7.02 -0.99
CA ARG A 146 12.42 -6.19 0.11
C ARG A 146 12.65 -4.74 -0.31
N ILE A 147 13.23 -4.50 -1.49
CA ILE A 147 13.45 -3.14 -2.02
C ILE A 147 12.12 -2.42 -2.22
N TRP A 148 11.08 -3.11 -2.71
CA TRP A 148 9.75 -2.53 -2.88
C TRP A 148 9.22 -1.98 -1.55
N TRP A 149 9.20 -2.78 -0.47
CA TRP A 149 8.77 -2.32 0.85
C TRP A 149 9.56 -1.11 1.34
N ARG A 150 10.89 -1.14 1.15
CA ARG A 150 11.79 -0.05 1.54
C ARG A 150 11.55 1.24 0.76
N ARG A 151 11.18 1.14 -0.52
CA ARG A 151 11.01 2.29 -1.42
C ARG A 151 9.79 3.13 -1.07
N ILE A 152 8.68 2.47 -0.71
CA ILE A 152 7.40 3.15 -0.40
C ILE A 152 7.19 3.40 1.10
N SER A 153 8.25 3.23 1.89
CA SER A 153 8.23 3.38 3.35
C SER A 153 8.87 4.69 3.82
N ALA A 154 8.36 5.22 4.93
CA ALA A 154 8.96 6.33 5.66
C ALA A 154 10.20 5.90 6.47
N SER A 155 10.28 4.64 6.93
CA SER A 155 11.43 4.07 7.65
C SER A 155 11.98 2.80 6.97
N PRO A 156 12.77 2.94 5.89
CA PRO A 156 13.26 1.81 5.10
C PRO A 156 14.15 0.81 5.87
N GLY A 157 14.71 1.21 7.01
CA GLY A 157 15.57 0.35 7.85
C GLY A 157 14.82 -0.76 8.59
N ARG A 158 13.49 -0.67 8.69
CA ARG A 158 12.68 -1.60 9.49
C ARG A 158 12.36 -2.94 8.81
N TYR A 159 12.60 -3.06 7.50
CA TYR A 159 12.27 -4.25 6.72
C TYR A 159 13.45 -5.22 6.63
N LEU A 160 13.22 -6.41 7.16
CA LEU A 160 14.18 -7.49 7.30
C LEU A 160 13.77 -8.68 6.43
N LEU A 161 14.77 -9.44 6.01
CA LEU A 161 14.58 -10.72 5.34
C LEU A 161 15.04 -11.81 6.31
N THR A 162 14.24 -12.87 6.50
CA THR A 162 14.69 -14.03 7.27
C THR A 162 15.63 -14.91 6.46
N ASP A 163 16.32 -15.81 7.15
CA ASP A 163 17.02 -16.90 6.48
C ASP A 163 16.04 -17.84 5.76
N ILE A 164 16.54 -18.56 4.77
CA ILE A 164 15.76 -19.55 4.01
C ILE A 164 15.51 -20.75 4.92
N LYS A 165 14.22 -21.02 5.18
CA LYS A 165 13.78 -22.22 5.90
C LYS A 165 13.35 -23.27 4.88
N THR A 166 13.96 -24.45 4.92
CA THR A 166 13.52 -25.59 4.10
C THR A 166 12.50 -26.41 4.87
N CYS A 167 11.32 -26.60 4.29
CA CYS A 167 10.25 -27.42 4.84
C CYS A 167 10.43 -28.90 4.47
N GLU A 168 9.75 -29.78 5.19
CA GLU A 168 9.81 -31.25 4.98
C GLU A 168 9.38 -31.66 3.56
N ASN A 169 8.49 -30.89 2.94
CA ASN A 169 8.05 -31.07 1.56
C ASN A 169 9.07 -30.58 0.51
N GLY A 170 10.26 -30.14 0.93
CA GLY A 170 11.33 -29.63 0.06
C GLY A 170 11.15 -28.16 -0.38
N SER A 171 10.05 -27.50 0.00
CA SER A 171 9.85 -26.07 -0.27
C SER A 171 10.81 -25.20 0.54
N GLN A 172 11.18 -24.06 -0.02
CA GLN A 172 12.00 -23.05 0.65
C GLN A 172 11.18 -21.80 0.92
N ASN A 173 11.12 -21.41 2.19
CA ASN A 173 10.34 -20.28 2.66
C ASN A 173 11.24 -19.16 3.15
N VAL A 174 10.90 -17.93 2.77
CA VAL A 174 11.53 -16.70 3.26
C VAL A 174 10.44 -15.72 3.63
N GLU A 175 10.58 -15.08 4.78
CA GLU A 175 9.64 -14.08 5.27
C GLU A 175 10.27 -12.69 5.15
N ILE A 176 9.49 -11.72 4.69
CA ILE A 176 9.79 -10.31 4.90
C ILE A 176 9.10 -9.90 6.19
N ARG A 177 9.89 -9.38 7.14
CA ARG A 177 9.41 -8.93 8.44
C ARG A 177 9.61 -7.44 8.61
N ALA A 178 8.68 -6.79 9.29
CA ALA A 178 8.79 -5.39 9.70
C ALA A 178 9.01 -5.31 11.22
N ARG A 179 9.95 -4.47 11.64
CA ARG A 179 10.23 -4.21 13.05
C ARG A 179 9.27 -3.20 13.65
N TYR A 180 8.72 -3.54 14.80
CA TYR A 180 7.87 -2.67 15.62
C TYR A 180 8.38 -2.63 17.07
N PRO A 181 7.98 -1.62 17.88
CA PRO A 181 8.34 -1.56 19.30
C PRO A 181 7.88 -2.78 20.12
N TRP A 182 6.84 -3.48 19.66
CA TRP A 182 6.28 -4.66 20.32
C TRP A 182 6.76 -5.99 19.70
N GLY A 183 7.67 -5.95 18.73
CA GLY A 183 8.23 -7.15 18.10
C GLY A 183 8.10 -7.17 16.58
N ASP A 184 8.87 -8.07 15.96
CA ASP A 184 8.91 -8.22 14.50
C ASP A 184 7.70 -9.02 13.99
N GLN A 185 7.00 -8.49 13.00
CA GLN A 185 5.85 -9.17 12.38
C GLN A 185 6.14 -9.51 10.93
N GLN A 186 5.66 -10.67 10.48
CA GLN A 186 5.66 -11.05 9.08
C GLN A 186 4.66 -10.19 8.30
N ILE A 187 5.09 -9.65 7.16
CA ILE A 187 4.24 -8.83 6.28
C ILE A 187 4.08 -9.45 4.89
N GLU A 188 5.03 -10.28 4.45
CA GLU A 188 5.00 -10.97 3.16
C GLU A 188 5.72 -12.32 3.31
N LYS A 189 5.11 -13.38 2.78
CA LYS A 189 5.70 -14.71 2.71
C LYS A 189 6.12 -15.00 1.27
N LEU A 190 7.36 -15.42 1.10
CA LEU A 190 7.92 -15.84 -0.18
C LEU A 190 8.18 -17.34 -0.13
N VAL A 191 7.71 -18.06 -1.15
CA VAL A 191 7.82 -19.52 -1.23
C VAL A 191 8.46 -19.92 -2.55
N PHE A 192 9.41 -20.84 -2.50
CA PHE A 192 9.99 -21.49 -3.66
C PHE A 192 9.74 -22.99 -3.59
N ASN A 193 9.12 -23.55 -4.63
CA ASN A 193 8.85 -24.98 -4.76
C ASN A 193 9.60 -25.56 -5.96
N CYS A 194 10.28 -26.68 -5.73
CA CYS A 194 10.80 -27.52 -6.81
C CYS A 194 9.63 -28.30 -7.43
N GLY A 195 8.97 -27.69 -8.40
CA GLY A 195 7.76 -28.23 -9.04
C GLY A 195 6.57 -27.31 -8.83
N VAL A 196 5.37 -27.87 -8.96
CA VAL A 196 4.09 -27.14 -8.92
C VAL A 196 3.13 -27.78 -7.91
N ASN A 197 3.68 -28.44 -6.89
CA ASN A 197 2.94 -29.33 -5.99
C ASN A 197 1.92 -28.60 -5.10
N ASP A 198 1.99 -27.27 -5.04
CA ASP A 198 1.08 -26.42 -4.27
C ASP A 198 -0.16 -25.95 -5.06
N LEU A 199 -0.30 -26.37 -6.32
CA LEU A 199 -1.42 -26.01 -7.19
C LEU A 199 -2.11 -27.26 -7.72
N GLU A 200 -3.44 -27.21 -7.78
CA GLU A 200 -4.29 -28.26 -8.36
C GLU A 200 -4.24 -28.22 -9.90
N LEU A 201 -3.11 -28.62 -10.47
CA LEU A 201 -2.88 -28.69 -11.92
C LEU A 201 -2.53 -30.11 -12.35
N ASP A 202 -3.04 -30.53 -13.51
CA ASP A 202 -2.74 -31.85 -14.07
C ASP A 202 -1.30 -31.92 -14.59
N ASP A 203 -0.62 -33.06 -14.40
CA ASP A 203 0.75 -33.28 -14.89
C ASP A 203 0.94 -33.01 -16.38
N SER A 204 -0.10 -33.28 -17.18
CA SER A 204 -0.10 -33.00 -18.63
C SER A 204 0.00 -31.50 -18.95
N GLN A 205 -0.53 -30.65 -18.07
CA GLN A 205 -0.48 -29.19 -18.19
C GLN A 205 0.90 -28.62 -17.78
N LEU A 206 1.73 -29.39 -17.08
CA LEU A 206 3.00 -28.92 -16.53
C LEU A 206 4.19 -29.04 -17.50
N GLN A 207 3.99 -29.51 -18.73
CA GLN A 207 5.07 -29.61 -19.72
C GLN A 207 5.30 -28.28 -20.47
N PHE A 208 6.50 -27.70 -20.32
CA PHE A 208 6.94 -26.49 -21.01
C PHE A 208 8.14 -26.77 -21.93
N LYS A 209 8.29 -25.97 -22.98
CA LYS A 209 9.40 -26.04 -23.93
C LYS A 209 10.55 -25.15 -23.47
N GLU A 210 11.72 -25.74 -23.32
CA GLU A 210 12.99 -25.05 -23.10
C GLU A 210 13.99 -25.45 -24.19
N GLY A 211 14.10 -24.59 -25.21
CA GLY A 211 14.83 -24.92 -26.44
C GLY A 211 14.22 -26.13 -27.14
N ARG A 212 14.96 -27.25 -27.18
CA ARG A 212 14.50 -28.53 -27.76
C ARG A 212 13.98 -29.53 -26.72
N LYS A 213 14.09 -29.21 -25.43
CA LYS A 213 13.69 -30.10 -24.33
C LYS A 213 12.34 -29.70 -23.77
N THR A 214 11.64 -30.67 -23.20
CA THR A 214 10.47 -30.43 -22.35
C THR A 214 10.90 -30.46 -20.89
N VAL A 215 10.41 -29.50 -20.11
CA VAL A 215 10.72 -29.36 -18.68
C VAL A 215 9.44 -29.07 -17.89
N GLN A 216 9.43 -29.46 -16.62
CA GLN A 216 8.43 -29.01 -15.66
C GLN A 216 8.96 -27.77 -14.93
N PRO A 217 8.14 -26.73 -14.73
CA PRO A 217 8.58 -25.50 -14.10
C PRO A 217 8.75 -25.69 -12.60
N HIS A 218 9.44 -24.74 -11.98
CA HIS A 218 9.41 -24.53 -10.54
C HIS A 218 8.61 -23.26 -10.24
N THR A 219 7.92 -23.23 -9.10
CA THR A 219 7.14 -22.07 -8.70
C THR A 219 7.88 -21.20 -7.70
N VAL A 220 7.80 -19.89 -7.89
CA VAL A 220 8.17 -18.88 -6.90
C VAL A 220 6.94 -18.04 -6.65
N SER A 221 6.48 -17.97 -5.40
CA SER A 221 5.31 -17.18 -5.04
C SER A 221 5.58 -16.16 -3.94
N SER A 222 4.74 -15.13 -3.94
CA SER A 222 4.68 -14.09 -2.91
C SER A 222 3.23 -13.97 -2.46
N THR A 223 3.01 -14.01 -1.15
CA THR A 223 1.69 -13.82 -0.54
C THR A 223 1.74 -12.68 0.47
N ILE A 224 0.85 -11.71 0.31
CA ILE A 224 0.67 -10.56 1.20
C ILE A 224 -0.77 -10.53 1.68
N ASN A 225 -0.96 -10.30 2.97
CA ASN A 225 -2.26 -10.05 3.56
C ASN A 225 -2.55 -8.53 3.50
N LEU A 226 -3.68 -8.14 2.88
CA LEU A 226 -4.03 -6.73 2.69
C LEU A 226 -4.19 -5.96 4.00
N PRO A 227 -4.95 -6.46 5.01
CA PRO A 227 -4.99 -5.86 6.34
C PRO A 227 -3.62 -5.63 6.99
N THR A 228 -2.73 -6.61 6.85
CA THR A 228 -1.37 -6.55 7.41
C THR A 228 -0.54 -5.49 6.70
N MET A 229 -0.61 -5.42 5.37
CA MET A 229 0.04 -4.36 4.57
C MET A 229 -0.49 -2.98 4.95
N PHE A 230 -1.80 -2.82 5.09
CA PHE A 230 -2.46 -1.58 5.47
C PHE A 230 -2.00 -1.08 6.84
N LEU A 231 -2.08 -1.92 7.87
CA LEU A 231 -1.62 -1.56 9.22
C LEU A 231 -0.11 -1.31 9.27
N ASN A 232 0.67 -2.07 8.49
CA ASN A 232 2.10 -1.86 8.36
C ASN A 232 2.41 -0.44 7.86
N PHE A 233 1.69 0.07 6.86
CA PHE A 233 1.93 1.43 6.36
C PHE A 233 1.37 2.53 7.27
N LEU A 234 0.26 2.29 7.99
CA LEU A 234 -0.17 3.20 9.05
C LEU A 234 0.88 3.33 10.15
N CYS A 235 1.46 2.20 10.57
CA CYS A 235 2.51 2.20 11.59
C CYS A 235 3.82 2.81 11.10
N ASP A 236 4.18 2.54 9.85
CA ASP A 236 5.38 3.09 9.21
C ASP A 236 5.28 4.61 9.02
N GLY A 237 4.09 5.11 8.64
CA GLY A 237 3.86 6.54 8.42
C GLY A 237 3.70 7.34 9.71
N PHE A 238 3.36 6.73 10.84
CA PHE A 238 3.11 7.48 12.09
C PHE A 238 4.39 8.16 12.61
N ASP A 239 4.29 9.47 12.82
CA ASP A 239 5.36 10.28 13.42
C ASP A 239 4.77 11.33 14.38
N GLU A 240 5.55 11.72 15.39
CA GLU A 240 5.20 12.75 16.38
C GLU A 240 6.35 13.76 16.57
N PRO A 241 6.76 14.51 15.52
CA PRO A 241 7.84 15.47 15.65
C PRO A 241 7.47 16.61 16.59
N LEU A 242 8.49 17.19 17.23
CA LEU A 242 8.33 18.38 18.06
C LEU A 242 8.22 19.63 17.18
N PHE A 243 7.07 20.29 17.25
CA PHE A 243 6.84 21.58 16.63
C PHE A 243 6.68 22.63 17.74
N GLN A 244 7.59 23.60 17.79
CA GLN A 244 7.61 24.62 18.87
C GLN A 244 7.56 23.99 20.28
N GLY A 245 8.28 22.89 20.48
CA GLY A 245 8.32 22.17 21.77
C GLY A 245 7.10 21.30 22.09
N LYS A 246 6.10 21.22 21.20
CA LYS A 246 4.92 20.37 21.38
C LYS A 246 4.90 19.23 20.34
N PRO A 247 4.58 17.99 20.75
CA PRO A 247 4.44 16.89 19.79
C PRO A 247 3.24 17.15 18.87
N ARG A 248 3.47 16.98 17.57
CA ARG A 248 2.43 17.10 16.55
C ARG A 248 2.33 15.79 15.78
N THR A 249 1.23 15.08 15.98
CA THR A 249 0.99 13.81 15.30
C THR A 249 0.77 14.01 13.80
N MET A 250 1.35 13.15 12.97
CA MET A 250 1.19 13.16 11.51
C MET A 250 1.38 11.77 10.90
N LEU A 251 0.95 11.63 9.64
CA LEU A 251 1.20 10.43 8.82
C LEU A 251 2.11 10.76 7.63
N ARG A 252 3.35 10.27 7.66
CA ARG A 252 4.36 10.42 6.61
C ARG A 252 4.24 9.39 5.49
N PHE A 253 3.05 9.21 4.93
CA PHE A 253 2.91 8.32 3.77
C PHE A 253 3.78 8.74 2.61
N HIS A 254 4.35 7.76 1.91
CA HIS A 254 4.94 7.99 0.60
C HIS A 254 3.87 8.59 -0.33
N ARG A 255 4.27 9.51 -1.21
CA ARG A 255 3.35 10.28 -2.08
C ARG A 255 2.37 9.37 -2.84
N LYS A 256 2.89 8.29 -3.44
CA LYS A 256 2.07 7.29 -4.16
C LYS A 256 1.02 6.58 -3.31
N LEU A 257 1.19 6.54 -1.99
CA LEU A 257 0.27 5.87 -1.06
C LEU A 257 -0.74 6.84 -0.45
N ALA A 258 -0.39 8.12 -0.32
CA ALA A 258 -1.23 9.10 0.35
C ALA A 258 -2.66 9.14 -0.25
N PRO A 259 -3.72 9.03 0.57
CA PRO A 259 -5.11 9.05 0.09
C PRO A 259 -5.44 10.28 -0.77
N TYR A 260 -4.89 11.43 -0.37
CA TYR A 260 -4.98 12.69 -1.08
C TYR A 260 -3.58 13.28 -1.23
N MET A 261 -3.23 13.67 -2.46
CA MET A 261 -1.93 14.26 -2.79
C MET A 261 -1.86 15.73 -2.40
N VAL A 262 -2.93 16.49 -2.64
CA VAL A 262 -2.99 17.93 -2.39
C VAL A 262 -4.23 18.29 -1.59
N SER A 263 -4.07 19.09 -0.53
CA SER A 263 -5.20 19.73 0.15
C SER A 263 -5.19 21.24 -0.06
N PHE A 264 -6.32 21.89 0.21
CA PHE A 264 -6.47 23.34 0.12
C PHE A 264 -6.81 23.94 1.47
N VAL A 265 -6.10 25.01 1.84
CA VAL A 265 -6.41 25.86 2.99
C VAL A 265 -6.80 27.24 2.49
N ILE A 266 -7.87 27.77 3.07
CA ILE A 266 -8.41 29.09 2.76
C ILE A 266 -8.14 30.02 3.94
N SER A 267 -7.47 31.14 3.66
CA SER A 267 -7.09 32.16 4.65
C SER A 267 -7.49 33.54 4.14
N GLY A 268 -8.80 33.78 4.01
CA GLY A 268 -9.35 35.10 3.64
C GLY A 268 -9.66 35.95 4.88
N THR A 269 -9.59 37.27 4.74
CA THR A 269 -9.89 38.22 5.85
C THR A 269 -11.38 38.54 6.01
N ASN A 270 -12.19 38.38 4.96
CA ASN A 270 -13.62 38.68 4.99
C ASN A 270 -14.46 37.61 4.25
N ALA A 271 -15.77 37.63 4.43
CA ALA A 271 -16.66 36.61 3.89
C ALA A 271 -16.67 36.57 2.35
N ALA A 272 -16.53 37.72 1.69
CA ALA A 272 -16.49 37.80 0.23
C ALA A 272 -15.22 37.13 -0.32
N SER A 273 -14.05 37.47 0.23
CA SER A 273 -12.79 36.89 -0.21
C SER A 273 -12.71 35.39 0.08
N VAL A 274 -13.24 34.94 1.22
CA VAL A 274 -13.37 33.52 1.54
C VAL A 274 -14.22 32.77 0.51
N SER A 275 -15.30 33.38 0.01
CA SER A 275 -16.13 32.79 -1.05
C SER A 275 -15.35 32.66 -2.35
N GLU A 276 -14.69 33.74 -2.79
CA GLU A 276 -13.89 33.75 -4.03
C GLU A 276 -12.71 32.76 -3.98
N LEU A 277 -12.03 32.67 -2.83
CA LEU A 277 -10.97 31.69 -2.59
C LEU A 277 -11.50 30.26 -2.59
N SER A 278 -12.73 30.03 -2.10
CA SER A 278 -13.37 28.71 -2.13
C SER A 278 -13.67 28.28 -3.56
N ASP A 279 -14.16 29.20 -4.39
CA ASP A 279 -14.42 28.95 -5.81
C ASP A 279 -13.11 28.68 -6.57
N LEU A 280 -12.05 29.45 -6.28
CA LEU A 280 -10.72 29.20 -6.84
C LEU A 280 -10.16 27.83 -6.41
N ALA A 281 -10.29 27.45 -5.14
CA ALA A 281 -9.87 26.15 -4.65
C ALA A 281 -10.63 25.02 -5.35
N LEU A 282 -11.94 25.18 -5.55
CA LEU A 282 -12.77 24.21 -6.25
C LEU A 282 -12.36 24.08 -7.72
N TYR A 283 -12.06 25.18 -8.38
CA TYR A 283 -11.54 25.19 -9.75
C TYR A 283 -10.20 24.44 -9.83
N LEU A 284 -9.23 24.77 -8.99
CA LEU A 284 -7.92 24.10 -8.96
C LEU A 284 -8.03 22.62 -8.62
N SER A 285 -8.92 22.27 -7.67
CA SER A 285 -9.23 20.88 -7.33
C SER A 285 -9.81 20.09 -8.50
N ARG A 286 -10.68 20.71 -9.32
CA ARG A 286 -11.18 20.08 -10.56
C ARG A 286 -10.06 19.86 -11.57
N GLN A 287 -9.20 20.86 -11.77
CA GLN A 287 -8.04 20.74 -12.67
C GLN A 287 -7.09 19.63 -12.24
N LEU A 288 -6.72 19.55 -10.95
CA LEU A 288 -5.89 18.46 -10.42
C LEU A 288 -6.51 17.08 -10.68
N ARG A 289 -7.82 16.94 -10.48
CA ARG A 289 -8.53 15.67 -10.76
C ARG A 289 -8.53 15.29 -12.23
N THR A 290 -8.65 16.24 -13.15
CA THR A 290 -8.52 16.00 -14.59
C THR A 290 -7.14 15.43 -14.96
N HIS A 291 -6.11 15.74 -14.17
CA HIS A 291 -4.76 15.21 -14.29
C HIS A 291 -4.49 13.97 -13.42
N HIS A 292 -5.54 13.31 -12.91
CA HIS A 292 -5.46 12.13 -12.04
C HIS A 292 -4.70 12.37 -10.71
N ILE A 293 -4.63 13.61 -10.24
CA ILE A 293 -4.06 13.96 -8.94
C ILE A 293 -5.18 14.04 -7.91
N SER A 294 -5.10 13.21 -6.86
CA SER A 294 -6.08 13.23 -5.78
C SER A 294 -5.98 14.52 -4.96
N SER A 295 -7.11 15.21 -4.79
CA SER A 295 -7.17 16.46 -4.02
C SER A 295 -8.26 16.45 -2.96
N LEU A 296 -8.00 17.07 -1.82
CA LEU A 296 -8.95 17.23 -0.72
C LEU A 296 -9.30 18.70 -0.50
N LEU A 297 -10.59 19.03 -0.64
CA LEU A 297 -11.14 20.33 -0.29
C LEU A 297 -12.30 20.11 0.68
N LEU A 298 -12.14 20.57 1.93
CA LEU A 298 -13.17 20.45 2.94
C LEU A 298 -14.03 21.72 2.98
N PRO A 299 -15.37 21.62 3.01
CA PRO A 299 -16.23 22.80 3.16
C PRO A 299 -15.99 23.59 4.45
N SER A 300 -15.42 22.95 5.48
CA SER A 300 -15.04 23.58 6.75
C SER A 300 -13.73 24.38 6.68
N ALA A 301 -12.98 24.33 5.58
CA ALA A 301 -11.68 25.00 5.43
C ALA A 301 -11.79 26.52 5.66
N SER A 302 -12.92 27.14 5.37
CA SER A 302 -13.18 28.56 5.61
C SER A 302 -13.49 28.93 7.07
N LYS A 303 -13.79 27.94 7.92
CA LYS A 303 -14.25 28.15 9.31
C LYS A 303 -13.20 27.84 10.37
N LEU A 304 -12.12 27.16 9.98
CA LEU A 304 -11.06 26.71 10.89
C LEU A 304 -9.82 27.60 10.76
N GLY A 305 -9.11 27.82 11.86
CA GLY A 305 -7.83 28.52 11.82
C GLY A 305 -6.78 27.77 11.00
N LEU A 306 -5.84 28.51 10.42
CA LEU A 306 -4.78 28.01 9.53
C LEU A 306 -4.01 26.81 10.10
N GLU A 307 -3.54 26.92 11.35
CA GLU A 307 -2.80 25.85 12.02
C GLU A 307 -3.65 24.60 12.29
N THR A 308 -4.93 24.76 12.62
CA THR A 308 -5.85 23.64 12.81
C THR A 308 -6.03 22.86 11.50
N GLN A 309 -6.15 23.57 10.37
CA GLN A 309 -6.25 22.93 9.06
C GLN A 309 -4.95 22.20 8.69
N TYR A 310 -3.79 22.82 8.90
CA TYR A 310 -2.51 22.13 8.68
C TYR A 310 -2.40 20.88 9.53
N LYS A 311 -2.82 20.93 10.80
CA LYS A 311 -2.75 19.77 11.68
C LYS A 311 -3.63 18.64 11.15
N GLN A 312 -4.87 18.96 10.77
CA GLN A 312 -5.80 17.99 10.19
C GLN A 312 -5.25 17.32 8.93
N TYR A 313 -4.58 18.08 8.04
CA TYR A 313 -4.00 17.54 6.81
C TYR A 313 -2.71 16.73 7.04
N ASP A 314 -1.90 17.14 8.02
CA ASP A 314 -0.72 16.37 8.43
C ASP A 314 -1.14 15.02 9.07
N GLU A 315 -2.21 15.00 9.88
CA GLU A 315 -2.81 13.80 10.48
C GLU A 315 -3.47 12.88 9.43
N LEU A 316 -4.01 13.44 8.34
CA LEU A 316 -4.49 12.68 7.16
C LEU A 316 -3.35 12.21 6.25
N GLY A 317 -2.13 12.68 6.48
CA GLY A 317 -0.94 12.35 5.70
C GLY A 317 -0.91 12.93 4.30
N VAL A 318 -1.58 14.06 4.07
CA VAL A 318 -1.57 14.78 2.79
C VAL A 318 -0.17 15.37 2.55
N PRO A 319 0.54 15.01 1.45
CA PRO A 319 1.91 15.48 1.22
C PRO A 319 2.04 16.99 1.01
N TYR A 320 1.06 17.61 0.34
CA TYR A 320 1.11 19.03 -0.02
C TYR A 320 -0.19 19.75 0.33
N THR A 321 -0.06 20.96 0.87
CA THR A 321 -1.20 21.83 1.18
C THR A 321 -1.05 23.16 0.48
N ALA A 322 -1.94 23.46 -0.46
CA ALA A 322 -2.02 24.75 -1.14
C ALA A 322 -2.77 25.76 -0.25
N VAL A 323 -2.10 26.85 0.10
CA VAL A 323 -2.61 27.94 0.93
C VAL A 323 -3.04 29.08 0.02
N LEU A 324 -4.33 29.38 0.05
CA LEU A 324 -4.96 30.44 -0.71
C LEU A 324 -5.32 31.58 0.25
N ASN A 325 -4.86 32.79 -0.05
CA ASN A 325 -5.13 33.97 0.75
C ASN A 325 -5.57 35.15 -0.13
N ASP A 326 -5.91 36.28 0.48
CA ASP A 326 -6.38 37.46 -0.26
C ASP A 326 -5.36 37.98 -1.30
N ASN A 327 -4.06 37.71 -1.12
CA ASN A 327 -3.04 38.08 -2.10
C ASN A 327 -3.13 37.19 -3.34
N THR A 328 -3.42 35.90 -3.19
CA THR A 328 -3.63 34.97 -4.31
C THR A 328 -4.69 35.46 -5.29
N LEU A 329 -5.74 36.14 -4.83
CA LEU A 329 -6.75 36.74 -5.72
C LEU A 329 -6.23 37.94 -6.52
N LYS A 330 -5.21 38.64 -6.00
CA LYS A 330 -4.63 39.85 -6.61
C LYS A 330 -3.50 39.54 -7.57
N ASP A 331 -2.57 38.68 -7.16
CA ASP A 331 -1.32 38.39 -7.88
C ASP A 331 -1.26 36.98 -8.47
N GLY A 332 -2.23 36.11 -8.18
CA GLY A 332 -2.26 34.73 -8.65
C GLY A 332 -1.23 33.82 -7.97
N ILE A 333 -0.58 34.25 -6.88
CA ILE A 333 0.45 33.50 -6.17
C ILE A 333 -0.16 32.80 -4.95
N LEU A 334 -0.04 31.48 -4.90
CA LEU A 334 -0.38 30.67 -3.73
C LEU A 334 0.89 30.14 -3.07
N GLN A 335 0.77 29.67 -1.82
CA GLN A 335 1.86 28.96 -1.14
C GLN A 335 1.59 27.46 -1.12
N LEU A 336 2.51 26.65 -1.63
CA LEU A 336 2.46 25.21 -1.52
C LEU A 336 3.31 24.76 -0.33
N ARG A 337 2.67 24.31 0.75
CA ARG A 337 3.34 23.78 1.95
C ARG A 337 3.62 22.29 1.80
N SER A 338 4.85 21.86 2.11
CA SER A 338 5.18 20.43 2.23
C SER A 338 4.92 19.92 3.66
N ARG A 339 4.28 18.76 3.80
CA ARG A 339 4.11 18.06 5.08
C ARG A 339 5.45 17.72 5.73
N ASP A 340 6.40 17.21 4.95
CA ASP A 340 7.62 16.60 5.49
C ASP A 340 8.63 17.64 5.99
N THR A 341 8.74 18.78 5.31
CA THR A 341 9.69 19.86 5.66
C THR A 341 9.02 21.07 6.32
N THR A 342 7.68 21.17 6.26
CA THR A 342 6.89 22.34 6.68
C THR A 342 7.17 23.63 5.90
N LEU A 343 8.06 23.60 4.91
CA LEU A 343 8.42 24.75 4.07
C LEU A 343 7.28 25.10 3.12
N LYS A 344 7.19 26.39 2.78
CA LYS A 344 6.19 26.96 1.89
C LYS A 344 6.87 27.55 0.66
N GLU A 345 6.52 27.06 -0.51
CA GLU A 345 7.03 27.56 -1.79
C GLU A 345 5.95 28.40 -2.47
N GLN A 346 6.34 29.51 -3.10
CA GLN A 346 5.42 30.34 -3.86
C GLN A 346 5.23 29.78 -5.27
N VAL A 347 3.98 29.55 -5.66
CA VAL A 347 3.62 28.97 -6.96
C VAL A 347 2.50 29.79 -7.56
N HIS A 348 2.64 30.19 -8.83
CA HIS A 348 1.54 30.84 -9.54
C HIS A 348 0.43 29.82 -9.85
N VAL A 349 -0.84 30.22 -9.72
CA VAL A 349 -2.02 29.33 -9.88
C VAL A 349 -2.03 28.57 -11.20
N THR A 350 -1.55 29.19 -12.29
CA THR A 350 -1.47 28.55 -13.62
C THR A 350 -0.44 27.42 -13.67
N ASN A 351 0.59 27.48 -12.82
CA ASN A 351 1.70 26.52 -12.81
C ASN A 351 1.49 25.42 -11.77
N LEU A 352 0.48 25.53 -10.90
CA LEU A 352 0.25 24.58 -9.81
C LEU A 352 0.15 23.13 -10.32
N ILE A 353 -0.66 22.90 -11.35
CA ILE A 353 -0.93 21.54 -11.84
C ILE A 353 0.35 20.91 -12.38
N THR A 354 1.05 21.60 -13.29
CA THR A 354 2.30 21.09 -13.87
C THR A 354 3.40 20.91 -12.83
N TYR A 355 3.42 21.76 -11.79
CA TYR A 355 4.35 21.63 -10.68
C TYR A 355 4.08 20.39 -9.84
N VAL A 356 2.83 20.18 -9.41
CA VAL A 356 2.43 19.00 -8.63
C VAL A 356 2.63 17.70 -9.42
N GLU A 357 2.34 17.70 -10.72
CA GLU A 357 2.62 16.54 -11.59
C GLU A 357 4.10 16.15 -11.57
N LYS A 358 5.01 17.13 -11.64
CA LYS A 358 6.46 16.86 -11.54
C LYS A 358 6.84 16.29 -10.17
N LEU A 359 6.26 16.82 -9.09
CA LEU A 359 6.49 16.31 -7.73
C LEU A 359 5.97 14.87 -7.56
N TYR A 360 4.91 14.50 -8.27
CA TYR A 360 4.35 13.16 -8.27
C TYR A 360 5.15 12.17 -9.13
N LYS A 361 5.56 12.57 -10.35
CA LYS A 361 6.27 11.71 -11.31
C LYS A 361 7.75 11.46 -10.97
N ASN A 362 8.39 12.39 -10.27
CA ASN A 362 9.81 12.28 -9.92
C ASN A 362 10.10 11.30 -8.75
N TYR A 363 9.11 10.50 -8.35
CA TYR A 363 9.17 9.40 -7.38
C TYR A 363 8.45 8.18 -7.96
#